data_AF-A0A327X616-F1
#
_entry.id   AF-A0A327X616-F1
#
_cell.length_a   1.000
_cell.length_b   1.000
_cell.length_c   1.000
_cell.angle_alpha   90.00
_cell.angle_beta   90.00
_cell.angle_gamma   90.00
#
_symmetry.space_group_name_H-M   'P 1'
#
loop_
_entity.id
_entity.type
_entity.pdbx_description
1 polymer ?
#
loop_
_entity_poly.entity_id
_entity_poly.type
_entity_poly.pdbx_seq_one_letter_code
_entity_poly.pdbx_strand_id
1 'polypeptide(L)'
;MNERQLIKHVQQQYSWLKVNLEQAERIYRFEQDKNLPSNTHYFSEWEEWDFERASFQAILTSEQFAKYEERQKEVIRNAQISRVEEDKARQKEIAYHQRLLEIYDQILPDFFKNPRINNPIFFEATKIDFLKAEYRRYLTETKKALLVDHFRFCRTLMPRTLKISLLQHQLSCVWPDYFSFKRRMDEPTKATALYLEKKLSYIADETYEFVTKKMDELNSLNEENHREIMKTFQWTRYHLWS
;
A
#
# COMPACT_ATOMS: atom_id res chain seq x y z
N MET A 1 -8.12 35.26 -5.63
CA MET A 1 -8.53 35.52 -7.02
C MET A 1 -10.04 35.56 -7.07
N ASN A 2 -10.64 36.46 -7.86
CA ASN A 2 -12.07 36.46 -8.14
C ASN A 2 -12.40 35.31 -9.13
N GLU A 3 -13.58 34.70 -9.05
CA GLU A 3 -14.06 33.60 -9.89
C GLU A 3 -13.82 33.85 -11.39
N ARG A 4 -14.08 35.07 -11.87
CA ARG A 4 -13.84 35.46 -13.25
C ARG A 4 -12.36 35.36 -13.68
N GLN A 5 -11.42 35.53 -12.75
CA GLN A 5 -9.99 35.35 -13.00
C GLN A 5 -9.63 33.85 -13.08
N LEU A 6 -10.29 33.01 -12.27
CA LEU A 6 -10.09 31.56 -12.29
C LEU A 6 -10.62 30.95 -13.59
N ILE A 7 -11.80 31.36 -14.05
CA ILE A 7 -12.36 30.92 -15.35
C ILE A 7 -11.43 31.32 -16.50
N LYS A 8 -10.87 32.54 -16.49
CA LYS A 8 -9.87 32.96 -17.48
C LYS A 8 -8.59 32.14 -17.41
N HIS A 9 -8.17 31.72 -16.22
CA HIS A 9 -7.02 30.86 -16.06
C HIS A 9 -7.27 29.47 -16.67
N VAL A 10 -8.43 28.87 -16.41
CA VAL A 10 -8.87 27.64 -17.07
C VAL A 10 -8.88 27.81 -18.59
N GLN A 11 -9.43 28.92 -19.10
CA GLN A 11 -9.43 29.21 -20.53
C GLN A 11 -8.01 29.25 -21.13
N GLN A 12 -7.04 29.80 -20.39
CA GLN A 12 -5.64 29.82 -20.82
C GLN A 12 -5.00 28.42 -20.82
N GLN A 13 -5.26 27.61 -19.79
CA GLN A 13 -4.76 26.23 -19.71
C GLN A 13 -5.24 25.36 -20.87
N TYR A 14 -6.51 25.52 -21.28
CA TYR A 14 -7.12 24.81 -22.41
C TYR A 14 -7.11 25.62 -23.71
N SER A 15 -6.23 26.63 -23.84
CA SER A 15 -6.16 27.51 -25.02
C SER A 15 -5.89 26.77 -26.34
N TRP A 16 -5.20 25.63 -26.28
CA TRP A 16 -4.94 24.74 -27.42
C TRP A 16 -6.22 24.08 -27.97
N LEU A 17 -7.29 23.98 -27.17
CA LEU A 17 -8.64 23.57 -27.60
C LEU A 17 -9.49 24.75 -28.08
N LYS A 18 -8.98 25.99 -27.95
CA LYS A 18 -9.72 27.23 -28.25
C LYS A 18 -11.06 27.29 -27.52
N VAL A 19 -11.10 26.90 -26.24
CA VAL A 19 -12.34 26.93 -25.44
C VAL A 19 -12.85 28.36 -25.28
N ASN A 20 -14.16 28.54 -25.47
CA ASN A 20 -14.80 29.82 -25.20
C ASN A 20 -15.02 30.03 -23.69
N LEU A 21 -15.53 31.20 -23.30
CA LEU A 21 -15.68 31.55 -21.89
C LEU A 21 -16.71 30.66 -21.16
N GLU A 22 -17.80 30.30 -21.83
CA GLU A 22 -18.86 29.44 -21.28
C GLU A 22 -18.36 28.00 -21.07
N GLN A 23 -17.61 27.47 -22.04
CA GLN A 23 -16.95 26.17 -21.91
C GLN A 23 -15.92 26.18 -20.77
N ALA A 24 -15.11 27.24 -20.67
CA ALA A 24 -14.14 27.39 -19.59
C ALA A 24 -14.80 27.47 -18.21
N GLU A 25 -15.95 28.13 -18.10
CA GLU A 25 -16.74 28.15 -16.86
C GLU A 25 -17.24 26.75 -16.48
N ARG A 26 -17.73 25.97 -17.45
CA ARG A 26 -18.16 24.58 -17.20
C ARG A 26 -16.98 23.67 -16.81
N ILE A 27 -15.82 23.82 -17.44
CA ILE A 27 -14.60 23.10 -17.05
C ILE A 27 -14.17 23.50 -15.64
N TYR A 28 -14.24 24.79 -15.30
CA TYR A 28 -13.94 25.25 -13.95
C TYR A 28 -14.85 24.59 -12.90
N ARG A 29 -16.16 24.46 -13.17
CA ARG A 29 -17.08 23.72 -12.28
C ARG A 29 -16.69 22.25 -12.13
N PHE A 30 -16.36 21.59 -13.24
CA PHE A 30 -15.84 20.22 -13.20
C PHE A 30 -14.58 20.12 -12.30
N GLU A 31 -13.64 21.07 -12.41
CA GLU A 31 -12.44 21.08 -11.55
C GLU A 31 -12.80 21.31 -10.08
N GLN A 32 -13.84 22.07 -9.77
CA GLN A 32 -14.35 22.20 -8.40
C GLN A 32 -14.91 20.88 -7.88
N ASP A 33 -15.74 20.20 -8.68
CA ASP A 33 -16.34 18.92 -8.31
C ASP A 33 -15.29 17.83 -8.12
N LYS A 34 -14.29 17.76 -9.02
CA LYS A 34 -13.17 16.82 -8.93
C LYS A 34 -12.34 17.01 -7.65
N ASN A 35 -12.16 18.27 -7.23
CA ASN A 35 -11.33 18.63 -6.09
C ASN A 35 -12.11 18.76 -4.77
N LEU A 36 -13.34 18.25 -4.70
CA LEU A 36 -14.10 18.22 -3.45
C LEU A 36 -13.36 17.38 -2.40
N PRO A 37 -13.12 17.91 -1.19
CA PRO A 37 -12.38 17.19 -0.18
C PRO A 37 -13.21 16.04 0.39
N SER A 38 -12.63 14.84 0.41
CA SER A 38 -13.24 13.67 1.04
C SER A 38 -12.18 12.70 1.53
N ASN A 39 -12.31 12.28 2.79
CA ASN A 39 -11.37 11.34 3.41
C ASN A 39 -11.68 9.88 3.06
N THR A 40 -12.83 9.62 2.43
CA THR A 40 -13.37 8.26 2.21
C THR A 40 -13.71 7.98 0.75
N HIS A 41 -14.02 9.01 -0.02
CA HIS A 41 -14.41 8.90 -1.42
C HIS A 41 -13.47 9.76 -2.25
N TYR A 42 -12.48 9.13 -2.87
CA TYR A 42 -11.50 9.79 -3.72
C TYR A 42 -11.36 9.00 -5.01
N PHE A 43 -11.02 9.67 -6.11
CA PHE A 43 -10.79 9.02 -7.39
C PHE A 43 -9.42 8.32 -7.43
N SER A 44 -9.34 7.24 -8.20
CA SER A 44 -8.08 6.82 -8.79
C SER A 44 -7.76 7.66 -10.01
N GLU A 45 -6.49 7.73 -10.39
CA GLU A 45 -6.04 8.42 -11.62
C GLU A 45 -6.85 8.00 -12.86
N TRP A 46 -7.19 6.71 -12.95
CA TRP A 46 -8.03 6.20 -14.04
C TRP A 46 -9.46 6.71 -13.99
N GLU A 47 -10.05 6.72 -12.79
CA GLU A 47 -11.41 7.23 -12.59
C GLU A 47 -11.46 8.75 -12.80
N GLU A 48 -10.39 9.49 -12.47
CA GLU A 48 -10.27 10.91 -12.79
C GLU A 48 -10.28 11.13 -14.31
N TRP A 49 -9.53 10.33 -15.06
CA TRP A 49 -9.54 10.41 -16.53
C TRP A 49 -10.88 10.03 -17.13
N ASP A 50 -11.55 9.01 -16.59
CA ASP A 50 -12.89 8.62 -17.04
C ASP A 50 -13.93 9.72 -16.74
N PHE A 51 -13.86 10.33 -15.56
CA PHE A 51 -14.71 11.45 -15.15
C PHE A 51 -14.45 12.71 -15.99
N GLU A 52 -13.18 13.04 -16.24
CA GLU A 52 -12.78 14.15 -17.10
C GLU A 52 -13.28 13.94 -18.53
N ARG A 53 -13.07 12.74 -19.09
CA ARG A 53 -13.53 12.40 -20.43
C ARG A 53 -15.05 12.55 -20.56
N ALA A 54 -15.81 12.01 -19.62
CA ALA A 54 -17.27 12.12 -19.61
C ALA A 54 -17.74 13.58 -19.53
N SER A 55 -17.08 14.38 -18.68
CA SER A 55 -17.40 15.81 -18.51
C SER A 55 -17.06 16.60 -19.78
N PHE A 56 -15.89 16.37 -20.37
CA PHE A 56 -15.41 17.10 -21.54
C PHE A 56 -16.23 16.75 -22.79
N GLN A 57 -16.71 15.51 -22.90
CA GLN A 57 -17.64 15.12 -23.97
C GLN A 57 -18.94 15.95 -23.95
N ALA A 58 -19.40 16.36 -22.77
CA ALA A 58 -20.61 17.17 -22.62
C ALA A 58 -20.37 18.69 -22.76
N ILE A 59 -19.12 19.15 -22.69
CA ILE A 59 -18.75 20.58 -22.70
C ILE A 59 -18.21 21.01 -24.07
N LEU A 60 -17.37 20.18 -24.67
CA LEU A 60 -16.64 20.49 -25.90
C LEU A 60 -17.50 20.20 -27.13
N THR A 61 -17.21 20.88 -28.24
CA THR A 61 -17.75 20.48 -29.54
C THR A 61 -17.10 19.17 -29.99
N SER A 62 -17.71 18.45 -30.94
CA SER A 62 -17.18 17.18 -31.44
C SER A 62 -15.74 17.30 -31.96
N GLU A 63 -15.41 18.40 -32.65
CA GLU A 63 -14.04 18.65 -33.14
C GLU A 63 -13.04 18.92 -32.01
N GLN A 64 -13.43 19.69 -31.00
CA GLN A 64 -12.59 19.96 -29.83
C GLN A 64 -12.37 18.68 -29.02
N PHE A 65 -13.42 17.90 -28.81
CA PHE A 65 -13.37 16.65 -28.07
C PHE A 65 -12.47 15.62 -28.76
N ALA A 66 -12.51 15.52 -30.10
CA ALA A 66 -11.62 14.65 -30.85
C ALA A 66 -10.14 14.99 -30.63
N LYS A 67 -9.78 16.29 -30.66
CA LYS A 67 -8.41 16.75 -30.37
C LYS A 67 -8.00 16.47 -28.92
N TYR A 68 -8.93 16.65 -27.98
CA TYR A 68 -8.71 16.30 -26.58
C TYR A 68 -8.44 14.81 -26.41
N GLU A 69 -9.26 13.93 -27.01
CA GLU A 69 -9.10 12.48 -26.91
C GLU A 69 -7.76 12.00 -27.48
N GLU A 70 -7.31 12.57 -28.59
CA GLU A 70 -6.00 12.23 -29.18
C GLU A 70 -4.86 12.53 -28.20
N ARG A 71 -4.84 13.74 -27.63
CA ARG A 71 -3.85 14.11 -26.62
C ARG A 71 -3.98 13.25 -25.36
N GLN A 72 -5.20 12.97 -24.91
CA GLN A 72 -5.43 12.20 -23.70
C GLN A 72 -4.95 10.75 -23.85
N LYS A 73 -5.11 10.15 -25.03
CA LYS A 73 -4.54 8.82 -25.33
C LYS A 73 -3.01 8.82 -25.19
N GLU A 74 -2.33 9.88 -25.62
CA GLU A 74 -0.89 10.01 -25.46
C GLU A 74 -0.49 10.11 -23.98
N VAL A 75 -1.19 10.96 -23.19
CA VAL A 75 -0.96 11.09 -21.75
C VAL A 75 -1.12 9.74 -21.04
N ILE A 76 -2.23 9.05 -21.30
CA ILE A 76 -2.52 7.73 -20.73
C ILE A 76 -1.42 6.72 -21.12
N ARG A 77 -1.01 6.70 -22.39
CA ARG A 77 0.05 5.80 -22.86
C ARG A 77 1.37 6.07 -22.14
N ASN A 78 1.76 7.33 -22.00
CA ASN A 78 3.00 7.70 -21.32
C ASN A 78 2.96 7.32 -19.84
N ALA A 79 1.82 7.53 -19.16
CA ALA A 79 1.63 7.08 -17.79
C ALA A 79 1.72 5.55 -17.67
N GLN A 80 1.10 4.80 -18.57
CA GLN A 80 1.20 3.33 -18.60
C GLN A 80 2.64 2.85 -18.74
N ILE A 81 3.42 3.46 -19.64
CA ILE A 81 4.84 3.16 -19.81
C ILE A 81 5.61 3.45 -18.52
N SER A 82 5.40 4.63 -17.89
CA SER A 82 6.04 4.99 -16.62
C SER A 82 5.77 3.95 -15.53
N ARG A 83 4.50 3.53 -15.37
CA ARG A 83 4.10 2.52 -14.37
C ARG A 83 4.80 1.19 -14.59
N VAL A 84 4.92 0.74 -15.83
CA VAL A 84 5.61 -0.51 -16.18
C VAL A 84 7.11 -0.42 -15.88
N GLU A 85 7.75 0.71 -16.21
CA GLU A 85 9.17 0.92 -15.91
C GLU A 85 9.45 1.02 -14.41
N GLU A 86 8.62 1.75 -13.66
CA GLU A 86 8.66 1.79 -12.20
C GLU A 86 8.51 0.41 -11.58
N ASP A 87 7.59 -0.41 -12.09
CA ASP A 87 7.37 -1.77 -11.59
C ASP A 87 8.60 -2.66 -11.82
N LYS A 88 9.26 -2.56 -12.99
CA LYS A 88 10.48 -3.33 -13.30
C LYS A 88 11.59 -3.08 -12.27
N ALA A 89 11.73 -1.85 -11.78
CA ALA A 89 12.74 -1.50 -10.79
C ALA A 89 12.55 -2.23 -9.44
N ARG A 90 11.36 -2.78 -9.18
CA ARG A 90 11.02 -3.45 -7.91
C ARG A 90 11.47 -4.92 -7.80
N GLN A 91 12.12 -5.47 -8.81
CA GLN A 91 12.54 -6.89 -8.80
C GLN A 91 13.39 -7.27 -7.58
N LYS A 92 14.23 -6.35 -7.09
CA LYS A 92 15.10 -6.59 -5.93
C LYS A 92 14.33 -6.58 -4.61
N GLU A 93 13.30 -5.73 -4.52
CA GLU A 93 12.41 -5.68 -3.37
C GLU A 93 11.62 -7.00 -3.22
N ILE A 94 11.25 -7.64 -4.34
CA ILE A 94 10.69 -9.01 -4.31
C ILE A 94 11.69 -9.98 -3.66
N ALA A 95 12.95 -9.99 -4.12
CA ALA A 95 13.97 -10.90 -3.61
C ALA A 95 14.22 -10.69 -2.10
N TYR A 96 14.27 -9.42 -1.66
CA TYR A 96 14.40 -9.08 -0.25
C TYR A 96 13.27 -9.68 0.61
N HIS A 97 12.01 -9.50 0.21
CA HIS A 97 10.87 -10.01 0.98
C HIS A 97 10.73 -11.53 0.92
N GLN A 98 11.10 -12.16 -0.21
CA GLN A 98 11.18 -13.63 -0.28
C GLN A 98 12.22 -14.17 0.70
N ARG A 99 13.41 -13.56 0.73
CA ARG A 99 14.46 -13.95 1.67
C ARG A 99 14.07 -13.70 3.13
N LEU A 100 13.31 -12.64 3.41
CA LEU A 100 12.75 -12.44 4.73
C LEU A 100 11.84 -13.59 5.15
N LEU A 101 10.90 -14.01 4.29
CA LEU A 101 10.03 -15.16 4.62
C LEU A 101 10.85 -16.41 4.95
N GLU A 102 11.89 -16.70 4.18
CA GLU A 102 12.80 -17.82 4.48
C GLU A 102 13.49 -17.69 5.84
N ILE A 103 13.95 -16.49 6.21
CA ILE A 103 14.57 -16.22 7.52
C ILE A 103 13.55 -16.49 8.64
N TYR A 104 12.32 -16.03 8.50
CA TYR A 104 11.26 -16.29 9.49
C TYR A 104 10.96 -17.78 9.59
N ASP A 105 10.87 -18.50 8.47
CA ASP A 105 10.67 -19.95 8.46
C ASP A 105 11.81 -20.74 9.14
N GLN A 106 13.02 -20.19 9.14
CA GLN A 106 14.17 -20.78 9.86
C GLN A 106 14.11 -20.54 11.37
N ILE A 107 13.74 -19.33 11.79
CA ILE A 107 13.82 -18.90 13.20
C ILE A 107 12.58 -19.34 14.01
N LEU A 108 11.39 -19.22 13.43
CA LEU A 108 10.14 -19.38 14.16
C LEU A 108 9.86 -20.80 14.69
N PRO A 109 10.18 -21.88 13.97
CA PRO A 109 9.95 -23.23 14.50
C PRO A 109 10.63 -23.45 15.85
N ASP A 110 11.86 -22.97 16.02
CA ASP A 110 12.59 -23.07 17.28
C ASP A 110 12.00 -22.16 18.37
N PHE A 111 11.50 -20.99 17.97
CA PHE A 111 10.82 -20.05 18.86
C PHE A 111 9.57 -20.68 19.50
N PHE A 112 8.76 -21.40 18.71
CA PHE A 112 7.52 -22.02 19.18
C PHE A 112 7.69 -23.40 19.83
N LYS A 113 8.81 -24.08 19.62
CA LYS A 113 9.08 -25.42 20.19
C LYS A 113 9.58 -25.39 21.63
N ASN A 114 9.95 -24.23 22.18
CA ASN A 114 10.51 -24.15 23.52
C ASN A 114 9.39 -24.04 24.58
N PRO A 115 9.10 -25.11 25.36
CA PRO A 115 7.93 -25.16 26.25
C PRO A 115 8.12 -24.39 27.57
N ARG A 116 9.21 -23.61 27.70
CA ARG A 116 9.61 -22.96 28.96
C ARG A 116 8.88 -21.66 29.28
N ILE A 117 7.95 -21.24 28.42
CA ILE A 117 7.18 -20.02 28.66
C ILE A 117 5.94 -20.39 29.48
N ASN A 118 6.10 -20.57 30.80
CA ASN A 118 4.97 -20.77 31.71
C ASN A 118 4.32 -19.41 32.02
N ASN A 119 3.68 -18.80 31.01
CA ASN A 119 3.05 -17.49 31.13
C ASN A 119 1.58 -17.64 31.58
N PRO A 120 1.11 -16.89 32.59
CA PRO A 120 -0.29 -16.88 33.02
C PRO A 120 -1.32 -16.64 31.90
N ILE A 121 -0.89 -16.03 30.79
CA ILE A 121 -1.72 -15.90 29.58
C ILE A 121 -2.15 -17.23 29.00
N PHE A 122 -1.35 -18.29 29.10
CA PHE A 122 -1.73 -19.59 28.53
C PHE A 122 -2.96 -20.22 29.21
N PHE A 123 -3.35 -19.74 30.40
CA PHE A 123 -4.61 -20.10 31.05
C PHE A 123 -5.83 -19.37 30.46
N GLU A 124 -5.63 -18.34 29.64
CA GLU A 124 -6.68 -17.56 28.98
C GLU A 124 -6.92 -18.03 27.53
N ALA A 125 -6.84 -19.34 27.30
CA ALA A 125 -6.91 -19.95 25.96
C ALA A 125 -8.07 -19.43 25.11
N THR A 126 -9.26 -19.26 25.69
CA THR A 126 -10.44 -18.72 24.99
C THR A 126 -10.27 -17.28 24.51
N LYS A 127 -9.62 -16.41 25.30
CA LYS A 127 -9.34 -15.02 24.92
C LYS A 127 -8.23 -14.94 23.87
N ILE A 128 -7.23 -15.80 23.97
CA ILE A 128 -6.18 -15.94 22.95
C ILE A 128 -6.80 -16.38 21.63
N ASP A 129 -7.64 -17.41 21.65
CA ASP A 129 -8.27 -17.96 20.45
C ASP A 129 -9.23 -16.94 19.82
N PHE A 130 -9.95 -16.17 20.63
CA PHE A 130 -10.71 -15.02 20.16
C PHE A 130 -9.82 -14.00 19.44
N LEU A 131 -8.71 -13.54 20.04
CA LEU A 131 -7.81 -12.59 19.39
C LEU A 131 -7.15 -13.16 18.12
N LYS A 132 -6.84 -14.45 18.08
CA LYS A 132 -6.35 -15.13 16.87
C LYS A 132 -7.40 -15.12 15.76
N ALA A 133 -8.66 -15.39 16.08
CA ALA A 133 -9.76 -15.35 15.13
C ALA A 133 -9.94 -13.94 14.57
N GLU A 134 -9.93 -12.93 15.45
CA GLU A 134 -10.01 -11.53 15.07
C GLU A 134 -8.83 -11.08 14.20
N TYR A 135 -7.62 -11.51 14.53
CA TYR A 135 -6.45 -11.22 13.71
C TYR A 135 -6.53 -11.86 12.32
N ARG A 136 -7.03 -13.11 12.22
CA ARG A 136 -7.27 -13.78 10.93
C ARG A 136 -8.32 -13.04 10.09
N ARG A 137 -9.38 -12.54 10.72
CA ARG A 137 -10.39 -11.69 10.05
C ARG A 137 -9.73 -10.43 9.49
N TYR A 138 -8.98 -9.71 10.32
CA TYR A 138 -8.21 -8.54 9.92
C TYR A 138 -7.25 -8.83 8.74
N LEU A 139 -6.49 -9.93 8.78
CA LEU A 139 -5.59 -10.32 7.69
C LEU A 139 -6.35 -10.61 6.40
N THR A 140 -7.52 -11.24 6.48
CA THR A 140 -8.36 -11.56 5.32
C THR A 140 -8.89 -10.29 4.66
N GLU A 141 -9.42 -9.36 5.46
CA GLU A 141 -9.90 -8.06 4.99
C GLU A 141 -8.76 -7.22 4.38
N THR A 142 -7.60 -7.22 5.03
CA THR A 142 -6.41 -6.50 4.54
C THR A 142 -5.94 -7.05 3.20
N LYS A 143 -5.92 -8.38 3.02
CA LYS A 143 -5.60 -8.99 1.71
C LYS A 143 -6.60 -8.59 0.63
N LYS A 144 -7.89 -8.59 0.96
CA LYS A 144 -8.94 -8.19 0.02
C LYS A 144 -8.79 -6.72 -0.39
N ALA A 145 -8.58 -5.83 0.58
CA ALA A 145 -8.35 -4.41 0.33
C ALA A 145 -7.13 -4.19 -0.58
N LEU A 146 -6.00 -4.83 -0.26
CA LEU A 146 -4.77 -4.79 -1.07
C LEU A 146 -5.02 -5.19 -2.53
N LEU A 147 -5.76 -6.27 -2.76
CA LEU A 147 -6.09 -6.73 -4.11
C LEU A 147 -7.00 -5.73 -4.85
N VAL A 148 -8.05 -5.24 -4.19
CA VAL A 148 -8.98 -4.26 -4.77
C VAL A 148 -8.24 -2.98 -5.13
N ASP A 149 -7.47 -2.43 -4.19
CA ASP A 149 -6.70 -1.20 -4.40
C ASP A 149 -5.66 -1.39 -5.52
N HIS A 150 -4.98 -2.53 -5.56
CA HIS A 150 -4.04 -2.82 -6.64
C HIS A 150 -4.70 -2.73 -8.02
N PHE A 151 -5.82 -3.42 -8.23
CA PHE A 151 -6.47 -3.39 -9.54
C PHE A 151 -7.14 -2.05 -9.84
N ARG A 152 -7.55 -1.30 -8.81
CA ARG A 152 -8.09 0.05 -8.97
C ARG A 152 -7.02 1.05 -9.42
N PHE A 153 -5.85 1.08 -8.77
CA PHE A 153 -4.83 2.10 -9.02
C PHE A 153 -3.75 1.65 -10.01
N CYS A 154 -3.34 0.39 -9.97
CA CYS A 154 -2.24 -0.15 -10.79
C CYS A 154 -2.73 -0.96 -11.99
N ARG A 155 -3.99 -1.41 -11.97
CA ARG A 155 -4.57 -2.32 -12.97
C ARG A 155 -3.67 -3.55 -13.16
N THR A 156 -3.32 -3.91 -14.39
CA THR A 156 -2.41 -5.02 -14.72
C THR A 156 -0.98 -4.56 -14.97
N LEU A 157 -0.68 -3.27 -14.77
CA LEU A 157 0.57 -2.64 -15.22
C LEU A 157 1.73 -2.85 -14.25
N MET A 158 1.43 -3.11 -12.97
CA MET A 158 2.44 -3.20 -11.90
C MET A 158 2.43 -4.53 -11.14
N PRO A 159 2.59 -5.68 -11.82
CA PRO A 159 2.47 -7.00 -11.19
C PRO A 159 3.52 -7.26 -10.10
N ARG A 160 4.72 -6.64 -10.16
CA ARG A 160 5.74 -6.82 -9.12
C ARG A 160 5.36 -6.10 -7.84
N THR A 161 4.75 -4.92 -7.96
CA THR A 161 4.19 -4.17 -6.84
C THR A 161 3.15 -5.03 -6.11
N LEU A 162 2.22 -5.66 -6.85
CA LEU A 162 1.28 -6.61 -6.26
C LEU A 162 2.00 -7.75 -5.53
N LYS A 163 3.00 -8.35 -6.18
CA LYS A 163 3.78 -9.45 -5.60
C LYS A 163 4.44 -9.04 -4.28
N ILE A 164 5.02 -7.85 -4.20
CA ILE A 164 5.63 -7.32 -2.98
C ILE A 164 4.59 -7.16 -1.88
N SER A 165 3.46 -6.51 -2.18
CA SER A 165 2.41 -6.31 -1.19
C SER A 165 1.86 -7.66 -0.68
N LEU A 166 1.76 -8.68 -1.55
CA LEU A 166 1.38 -10.03 -1.14
C LEU A 166 2.45 -10.72 -0.27
N LEU A 167 3.74 -10.53 -0.57
CA LEU A 167 4.84 -11.04 0.28
C LEU A 167 4.85 -10.36 1.66
N GLN A 168 4.60 -9.06 1.71
CA GLN A 168 4.44 -8.31 2.97
C GLN A 168 3.23 -8.81 3.76
N HIS A 169 2.10 -9.07 3.10
CA HIS A 169 0.93 -9.68 3.73
C HIS A 169 1.25 -11.08 4.29
N GLN A 170 2.00 -11.89 3.55
CA GLN A 170 2.48 -13.19 4.04
C GLN A 170 3.37 -13.04 5.27
N LEU A 171 4.29 -12.06 5.28
CA LEU A 171 5.09 -11.75 6.46
C LEU A 171 4.21 -11.39 7.65
N SER A 172 3.14 -10.60 7.48
CA SER A 172 2.19 -10.29 8.56
C SER A 172 1.40 -11.52 9.05
N CYS A 173 1.23 -12.55 8.22
CA CYS A 173 0.61 -13.81 8.65
C CYS A 173 1.54 -14.64 9.55
N VAL A 174 2.85 -14.48 9.34
CA VAL A 174 3.91 -15.24 10.02
C VAL A 174 4.35 -14.50 11.29
N TRP A 175 4.52 -13.18 11.21
CA TRP A 175 4.86 -12.29 12.31
C TRP A 175 3.84 -11.16 12.41
N PRO A 176 2.93 -11.20 13.41
CA PRO A 176 1.81 -10.28 13.45
C PRO A 176 2.21 -8.79 13.59
N ASP A 177 1.70 -7.94 12.70
CA ASP A 177 1.72 -6.48 12.87
C ASP A 177 0.64 -6.05 13.88
N TYR A 178 0.98 -6.12 15.17
CA TYR A 178 0.10 -5.74 16.26
C TYR A 178 -0.26 -4.25 16.25
N PHE A 179 0.63 -3.37 15.77
CA PHE A 179 0.35 -1.93 15.75
C PHE A 179 -0.75 -1.59 14.76
N SER A 180 -0.67 -2.14 13.55
CA SER A 180 -1.71 -1.95 12.52
C SER A 180 -3.02 -2.61 12.94
N PHE A 181 -2.97 -3.79 13.54
CA PHE A 181 -4.18 -4.46 14.04
C PHE A 181 -4.84 -3.68 15.18
N LYS A 182 -4.07 -3.17 16.15
CA LYS A 182 -4.58 -2.39 17.30
C LYS A 182 -5.40 -1.17 16.87
N ARG A 183 -5.04 -0.53 15.74
CA ARG A 183 -5.78 0.61 15.19
C ARG A 183 -7.15 0.23 14.60
N ARG A 184 -7.35 -1.05 14.24
CA ARG A 184 -8.59 -1.55 13.62
C ARG A 184 -9.48 -2.39 14.53
N MET A 185 -9.01 -2.72 15.73
CA MET A 185 -9.80 -3.47 16.70
C MET A 185 -11.13 -2.74 17.02
N ASP A 186 -12.21 -3.50 17.12
CA ASP A 186 -13.43 -3.01 17.76
C ASP A 186 -13.28 -2.97 19.30
N GLU A 187 -14.24 -2.37 19.99
CA GLU A 187 -14.16 -2.19 21.45
C GLU A 187 -14.02 -3.53 22.23
N PRO A 188 -14.77 -4.61 21.90
CA PRO A 188 -14.57 -5.92 22.53
C PRO A 188 -13.18 -6.50 22.30
N THR A 189 -12.63 -6.38 21.08
CA THR A 189 -11.29 -6.85 20.75
C THR A 189 -10.21 -6.07 21.49
N LYS A 190 -10.34 -4.74 21.56
CA LYS A 190 -9.45 -3.88 22.36
C LYS A 190 -9.47 -4.25 23.84
N ALA A 191 -10.66 -4.42 24.42
CA ALA A 191 -10.81 -4.77 25.83
C ALA A 191 -10.12 -6.11 26.16
N THR A 192 -10.28 -7.10 25.27
CA THR A 192 -9.63 -8.41 25.42
C THR A 192 -8.11 -8.32 25.28
N ALA A 193 -7.61 -7.56 24.29
CA ALA A 193 -6.18 -7.34 24.11
C ALA A 193 -5.55 -6.65 25.32
N LEU A 194 -6.17 -5.58 25.83
CA LEU A 194 -5.70 -4.86 27.03
C LEU A 194 -5.73 -5.73 28.29
N TYR A 195 -6.72 -6.61 28.42
CA TYR A 195 -6.78 -7.56 29.53
C TYR A 195 -5.59 -8.53 29.52
N LEU A 196 -5.27 -9.11 28.35
CA LEU A 196 -4.12 -10.01 28.21
C LEU A 196 -2.80 -9.25 28.37
N GLU A 197 -2.69 -8.03 27.82
CA GLU A 197 -1.51 -7.17 27.99
C GLU A 197 -1.21 -6.91 29.47
N LYS A 198 -2.22 -6.64 30.29
CA LYS A 198 -2.04 -6.50 31.75
C LYS A 198 -1.57 -7.78 32.44
N LYS A 199 -1.88 -8.96 31.88
CA LYS A 199 -1.42 -10.27 32.38
C LYS A 199 -0.01 -10.63 31.90
N LEU A 200 0.55 -9.92 30.92
CA LEU A 200 1.97 -10.03 30.51
C LEU A 200 2.95 -9.36 31.47
N SER A 201 2.48 -8.76 32.58
CA SER A 201 3.30 -7.94 33.48
C SER A 201 4.50 -8.65 34.12
N TYR A 202 4.56 -9.99 34.03
CA TYR A 202 5.71 -10.78 34.42
C TYR A 202 6.13 -11.75 33.30
N ILE A 203 7.33 -11.56 32.77
CA ILE A 203 8.03 -12.49 31.88
C ILE A 203 9.24 -12.98 32.66
N ALA A 204 9.38 -14.29 32.85
CA ALA A 204 10.55 -14.85 33.52
C ALA A 204 11.84 -14.50 32.77
N ASP A 205 12.94 -14.22 33.49
CA ASP A 205 14.21 -13.80 32.90
C ASP A 205 14.69 -14.74 31.79
N GLU A 206 14.55 -16.06 31.98
CA GLU A 206 14.89 -17.07 30.98
C GLU A 206 14.09 -16.92 29.67
N THR A 207 12.81 -16.54 29.77
CA THR A 207 11.96 -16.26 28.60
C THR A 207 12.40 -14.95 27.94
N TYR A 208 12.69 -13.92 28.74
CA TYR A 208 13.15 -12.64 28.22
C TYR A 208 14.48 -12.77 27.48
N GLU A 209 15.46 -13.46 28.06
CA GLU A 209 16.77 -13.73 27.45
C GLU A 209 16.63 -14.56 26.16
N PHE A 210 15.78 -15.60 26.17
CA PHE A 210 15.53 -16.41 24.98
C PHE A 210 14.92 -15.58 23.84
N VAL A 211 13.88 -14.78 24.15
CA VAL A 211 13.24 -13.89 23.17
C VAL A 211 14.24 -12.88 22.65
N THR A 212 15.01 -12.24 23.52
CA THR A 212 16.04 -11.25 23.15
C THR A 212 17.07 -11.85 22.20
N LYS A 213 17.62 -13.02 22.54
CA LYS A 213 18.56 -13.73 21.68
C LYS A 213 17.98 -14.05 20.29
N LYS A 214 16.73 -14.49 20.22
CA LYS A 214 16.07 -14.78 18.94
C LYS A 214 15.77 -13.52 18.13
N MET A 215 15.46 -12.40 18.78
CA MET A 215 15.31 -11.11 18.12
C MET A 215 16.65 -10.59 17.58
N ASP A 216 17.75 -10.77 18.32
CA ASP A 216 19.09 -10.41 17.86
C ASP A 216 19.55 -11.24 16.65
N GLU A 217 19.26 -12.55 16.66
CA GLU A 217 19.48 -13.45 15.51
C GLU A 217 18.69 -12.99 14.28
N LEU A 218 17.39 -12.68 14.46
CA LEU A 218 16.53 -12.17 13.40
C LEU A 218 17.03 -10.83 12.84
N ASN A 219 17.43 -9.90 13.71
CA ASN A 219 17.98 -8.60 13.32
C ASN A 219 19.26 -8.76 12.50
N SER A 220 20.17 -9.63 12.95
CA SER A 220 21.44 -9.90 12.27
C SER A 220 21.21 -10.45 10.85
N LEU A 221 20.31 -11.43 10.71
CA LEU A 221 19.96 -12.02 9.40
C LEU A 221 19.24 -11.04 8.49
N ASN A 222 18.39 -10.17 9.04
CA ASN A 222 17.74 -9.11 8.27
C ASN A 222 18.75 -8.06 7.77
N GLU A 223 19.69 -7.64 8.61
CA GLU A 223 20.77 -6.74 8.20
C GLU A 223 21.64 -7.35 7.10
N GLU A 224 21.97 -8.63 7.19
CA GLU A 224 22.71 -9.35 6.15
C GLU A 224 21.92 -9.38 4.83
N ASN A 225 20.63 -9.75 4.88
CA ASN A 225 19.74 -9.71 3.72
C ASN A 225 19.72 -8.31 3.08
N HIS A 226 19.59 -7.26 3.90
CA HIS A 226 19.63 -5.89 3.40
C HIS A 226 20.97 -5.55 2.72
N ARG A 227 22.10 -5.91 3.34
CA ARG A 227 23.44 -5.68 2.77
C ARG A 227 23.63 -6.39 1.43
N GLU A 228 23.26 -7.66 1.33
CA GLU A 228 23.40 -8.44 0.09
C GLU A 228 22.57 -7.85 -1.05
N ILE A 229 21.32 -7.49 -0.77
CA ILE A 229 20.45 -6.84 -1.76
C ILE A 229 21.05 -5.49 -2.22
N MET A 230 21.62 -4.70 -1.31
CA MET A 230 22.25 -3.41 -1.63
C MET A 230 23.58 -3.56 -2.41
N LYS A 231 24.39 -4.60 -2.14
CA LYS A 231 25.60 -4.89 -2.93
C LYS A 231 25.25 -5.19 -4.39
N THR A 232 24.23 -6.02 -4.63
CA THR A 232 23.69 -6.24 -5.97
C THR A 232 23.08 -4.98 -6.60
N PHE A 233 22.71 -3.96 -5.82
CA PHE A 233 22.26 -2.66 -6.33
C PHE A 233 23.39 -1.84 -6.94
N GLN A 234 24.51 -1.73 -6.22
CA GLN A 234 25.68 -0.99 -6.66
C GLN A 234 26.34 -1.64 -7.88
N TRP A 235 26.49 -2.97 -7.89
CA TRP A 235 27.14 -3.69 -9.00
C TRP A 235 26.41 -3.53 -10.36
N THR A 236 25.07 -3.63 -10.39
CA THR A 236 24.28 -3.39 -11.63
C THR A 236 24.38 -1.96 -12.15
N ARG A 237 24.61 -0.96 -11.29
CA ARG A 237 24.73 0.43 -11.71
C ARG A 237 26.09 0.72 -12.35
N TYR A 238 27.15 0.00 -11.96
CA TYR A 238 28.47 0.10 -12.59
C TYR A 238 28.51 -0.56 -13.98
N HIS A 239 27.78 -1.66 -14.21
CA HIS A 239 27.80 -2.40 -15.48
C HIS A 239 26.77 -1.98 -16.53
N LEU A 240 25.81 -1.11 -16.20
CA LEU A 240 24.88 -0.50 -17.17
C LEU A 240 25.39 0.84 -17.71
N TRP A 241 26.53 1.33 -17.20
CA TRP A 241 27.15 2.61 -17.56
C TRP A 241 28.64 2.45 -17.97
N SER A 242 29.08 1.22 -18.21
CA SER A 242 30.38 0.85 -18.83
C SER A 242 30.14 0.08 -20.12
#